data_AF-A0A956IND9-F1
#
_entry.id   AF-A0A956IND9-F1
#
_cell.length_a   1.000
_cell.length_b   1.000
_cell.length_c   1.000
_cell.angle_alpha   90.00
_cell.angle_beta   90.00
_cell.angle_gamma   90.00
#
_symmetry.space_group_name_H-M   'P 1'
#
loop_
_entity.id
_entity.type
_entity.pdbx_description
1 polymer ?
#
loop_
_entity_poly.entity_id
_entity_poly.type
_entity_poly.pdbx_seq_one_letter_code
_entity_poly.pdbx_strand_id
1 'polypeptide(L)'
;MARFTAFAIVSIALSTLCTGCGPSSAAPQEEEPDQSYPAALELMCDVDQHARLDPEEDPIGIEGARLDWMREHITNPDAIELITLLRVRSSSEKSKMLSEQTQAEKVPSCALAKSWATEAG
;
A
#
# COMPACT_ATOMS: atom_id res chain seq x y z
N MET A 1 65.51 4.58 -30.25
CA MET A 1 66.61 3.61 -30.03
C MET A 1 66.53 3.22 -28.55
N ALA A 2 66.48 1.99 -28.06
CA ALA A 2 66.81 0.67 -28.61
C ALA A 2 65.90 -0.40 -27.95
N ARG A 3 65.78 -1.54 -28.63
CA ARG A 3 65.09 -2.76 -28.20
C ARG A 3 65.97 -3.53 -27.20
N PHE A 4 65.38 -4.21 -26.21
CA PHE A 4 65.99 -5.40 -25.61
C PHE A 4 64.94 -6.48 -25.29
N THR A 5 65.07 -7.56 -26.05
CA THR A 5 64.73 -8.99 -25.85
C THR A 5 64.30 -9.41 -24.44
N ALA A 6 63.12 -10.00 -24.28
CA ALA A 6 62.85 -11.44 -24.37
C ALA A 6 63.56 -12.27 -23.28
N PHE A 7 62.80 -12.70 -22.27
CA PHE A 7 63.08 -13.89 -21.49
C PHE A 7 61.85 -14.79 -21.50
N ALA A 8 62.12 -16.05 -21.78
CA ALA A 8 61.17 -17.10 -22.05
C ALA A 8 60.79 -17.82 -20.75
N ILE A 9 59.58 -18.39 -20.77
CA ILE A 9 59.19 -19.65 -20.12
C ILE A 9 59.24 -19.66 -18.59
N VAL A 10 58.08 -19.76 -17.95
CA VAL A 10 57.72 -20.90 -17.08
C VAL A 10 56.20 -20.93 -16.98
N SER A 11 55.59 -21.95 -17.60
CA SER A 11 54.21 -22.34 -17.38
C SER A 11 54.05 -22.85 -15.95
N ILE A 12 53.39 -22.09 -15.08
CA ILE A 12 52.79 -22.63 -13.86
C ILE A 12 51.28 -22.57 -14.04
N ALA A 13 50.74 -23.75 -14.35
CA ALA A 13 49.35 -24.07 -14.16
C ALA A 13 48.99 -23.85 -12.68
N LEU A 14 48.07 -22.93 -12.40
CA LEU A 14 47.31 -22.98 -11.16
C LEU A 14 45.87 -22.58 -11.46
N SER A 15 45.17 -23.58 -11.96
CA SER A 15 43.72 -23.65 -12.09
C SER A 15 43.10 -23.67 -10.70
N THR A 16 42.66 -22.51 -10.21
CA THR A 16 41.68 -22.44 -9.13
C THR A 16 40.63 -21.40 -9.48
N LEU A 17 39.78 -21.76 -10.45
CA LEU A 17 38.52 -21.06 -10.65
C LEU A 17 37.70 -21.23 -9.36
N CYS A 18 37.61 -20.16 -8.58
CA CYS A 18 36.63 -20.03 -7.51
C CYS A 18 35.22 -20.09 -8.12
N THR A 19 34.68 -21.30 -8.28
CA THR A 19 33.24 -21.52 -8.42
C THR A 19 32.60 -21.29 -7.06
N GLY A 20 32.58 -20.03 -6.64
CA GLY A 20 31.71 -19.55 -5.57
C GLY A 20 30.30 -19.51 -6.12
N CYS A 21 29.58 -20.63 -6.01
CA CYS A 21 28.13 -20.65 -6.14
C CYS A 21 27.58 -19.95 -4.90
N GLY A 22 27.50 -18.61 -4.95
CA GLY A 22 26.74 -17.86 -3.96
C GLY A 22 25.27 -18.26 -4.10
N PRO A 23 24.54 -18.53 -3.01
CA PRO A 23 23.10 -18.68 -3.11
C PRO A 23 22.58 -17.38 -3.71
N SER A 24 22.01 -17.47 -4.90
CA SER A 24 21.26 -16.38 -5.51
C SER A 24 20.06 -16.16 -4.59
N SER A 25 20.24 -15.31 -3.57
CA SER A 25 19.13 -14.79 -2.80
C SER A 25 18.31 -13.98 -3.78
N ALA A 26 17.29 -14.62 -4.36
CA ALA A 26 16.25 -13.88 -5.06
C ALA A 26 15.80 -12.76 -4.11
N ALA A 27 15.82 -11.52 -4.59
CA ALA A 27 15.20 -10.43 -3.84
C ALA A 27 13.77 -10.87 -3.50
N PRO A 28 13.28 -10.61 -2.28
CA PRO A 28 11.89 -10.86 -1.94
C PRO A 28 11.03 -10.26 -3.04
N GLN A 29 10.25 -11.08 -3.74
CA GLN A 29 9.30 -10.57 -4.71
C GLN A 29 8.23 -9.87 -3.87
N GLU A 30 8.08 -8.57 -4.09
CA GLU A 30 7.00 -7.77 -3.52
C GLU A 30 5.70 -8.37 -4.06
N GLU A 31 4.91 -9.01 -3.19
CA GLU A 31 3.64 -9.60 -3.57
C GLU A 31 2.72 -8.46 -4.00
N GLU A 32 2.26 -8.48 -5.25
CA GLU A 32 1.31 -7.47 -5.71
C GLU A 32 0.03 -7.58 -4.88
N PRO A 33 -0.53 -6.47 -4.41
CA PRO A 33 -1.71 -6.51 -3.56
C PRO A 33 -2.88 -7.14 -4.30
N ASP A 34 -3.55 -8.11 -3.66
CA ASP A 34 -4.74 -8.79 -4.18
C ASP A 34 -5.90 -7.80 -4.48
N GLN A 35 -5.83 -6.59 -3.95
CA GLN A 35 -6.84 -5.54 -4.05
C GLN A 35 -6.26 -4.30 -4.73
N SER A 36 -6.89 -3.86 -5.81
CA SER A 36 -6.60 -2.56 -6.44
C SER A 36 -7.04 -1.40 -5.56
N TYR A 37 -6.37 -0.24 -5.67
CA TYR A 37 -6.70 0.94 -4.88
C TYR A 37 -8.13 1.47 -5.11
N PRO A 38 -8.66 1.58 -6.35
CA PRO A 38 -10.05 1.97 -6.57
C PRO A 38 -11.06 1.01 -5.91
N ALA A 39 -10.82 -0.30 -5.98
CA ALA A 39 -11.68 -1.29 -5.32
C ALA A 39 -11.64 -1.16 -3.78
N ALA A 40 -10.49 -0.80 -3.21
CA ALA A 40 -10.39 -0.49 -1.78
C ALA A 40 -11.18 0.77 -1.41
N LEU A 41 -11.09 1.83 -2.21
CA LEU A 41 -11.88 3.05 -2.01
C LEU A 41 -13.38 2.80 -2.09
N GLU A 42 -13.84 1.94 -3.01
CA GLU A 42 -15.24 1.51 -3.08
C GLU A 42 -15.68 0.86 -1.76
N LEU A 43 -14.89 -0.09 -1.22
CA LEU A 43 -15.18 -0.70 0.08
C LEU A 43 -15.18 0.31 1.23
N MET A 44 -14.24 1.27 1.25
CA MET A 44 -14.22 2.34 2.25
C MET A 44 -15.49 3.18 2.18
N CYS A 45 -15.91 3.53 0.97
CA CYS A 45 -17.05 4.39 0.74
C CYS A 45 -18.38 3.77 1.17
N ASP A 46 -18.51 2.45 1.03
CA ASP A 46 -19.71 1.68 1.34
C ASP A 46 -19.54 0.84 2.63
N VAL A 47 -18.61 1.23 3.51
CA VAL A 47 -18.26 0.48 4.73
C VAL A 47 -19.49 0.16 5.59
N ASP A 48 -20.44 1.08 5.73
CA ASP A 48 -21.63 0.86 6.55
C ASP A 48 -22.51 -0.26 6.00
N GLN A 49 -22.65 -0.34 4.67
CA GLN A 49 -23.39 -1.41 4.02
C GLN A 49 -22.68 -2.75 4.19
N HIS A 50 -21.35 -2.79 3.99
CA HIS A 50 -20.57 -4.01 4.09
C HIS A 50 -20.45 -4.55 5.52
N ALA A 51 -20.24 -3.65 6.47
CA ALA A 51 -20.12 -3.96 7.89
C ALA A 51 -21.49 -4.09 8.59
N ARG A 52 -22.60 -3.81 7.88
CA ARG A 52 -23.98 -3.76 8.42
C ARG A 52 -24.07 -2.84 9.64
N LEU A 53 -23.46 -1.67 9.54
CA LEU A 53 -23.49 -0.64 10.57
C LEU A 53 -24.61 0.35 10.28
N ASP A 54 -25.29 0.77 11.35
CA ASP A 54 -26.30 1.82 11.29
C ASP A 54 -25.86 3.02 12.15
N PRO A 55 -25.57 4.19 11.54
CA PRO A 55 -25.20 5.40 12.28
C PRO A 55 -26.30 5.90 13.23
N GLU A 56 -27.56 5.53 13.01
CA GLU A 56 -28.66 5.94 13.88
C GLU A 56 -28.76 5.06 15.14
N GLU A 57 -28.34 3.79 15.06
CA GLU A 57 -28.38 2.86 16.20
C GLU A 57 -27.22 3.07 17.20
N ASP A 58 -26.00 3.34 16.71
CA ASP A 58 -24.83 3.61 17.56
C ASP A 58 -23.96 4.77 17.03
N PRO A 59 -24.38 6.03 17.22
CA PRO A 59 -23.65 7.18 16.70
C PRO A 59 -22.27 7.40 17.36
N ILE A 60 -22.02 6.81 18.53
CA ILE A 60 -20.75 7.00 19.26
C ILE A 60 -19.73 5.93 18.86
N GLY A 61 -20.14 4.67 18.77
CA GLY A 61 -19.27 3.54 18.46
C GLY A 61 -19.00 3.35 16.97
N ILE A 62 -19.84 3.91 16.09
CA ILE A 62 -19.77 3.60 14.65
C ILE A 62 -18.44 3.95 14.00
N GLU A 63 -17.77 5.03 14.41
CA GLU A 63 -16.48 5.39 13.80
C GLU A 63 -15.41 4.33 14.09
N GLY A 64 -15.37 3.83 15.33
CA GLY A 64 -14.48 2.73 15.70
C GLY A 64 -14.78 1.47 14.89
N ALA A 65 -16.06 1.10 14.81
CA ALA A 65 -16.50 -0.09 14.07
C ALA A 65 -16.17 -0.02 12.57
N ARG A 66 -16.37 1.14 11.93
CA ARG A 66 -15.97 1.39 10.53
C ARG A 66 -14.47 1.16 10.33
N LEU A 67 -13.64 1.76 11.19
CA LEU A 67 -12.19 1.67 11.09
C LEU A 67 -11.67 0.25 11.32
N ASP A 68 -12.22 -0.46 12.30
CA ASP A 68 -11.82 -1.83 12.60
C ASP A 68 -12.22 -2.77 11.45
N TRP A 69 -13.44 -2.65 10.93
CA TRP A 69 -13.87 -3.42 9.76
C TRP A 69 -12.98 -3.14 8.54
N MET A 70 -12.68 -1.87 8.26
CA MET A 70 -11.81 -1.49 7.13
C MET A 70 -10.42 -2.11 7.27
N ARG A 71 -9.81 -2.13 8.46
CA ARG A 71 -8.49 -2.76 8.66
C ARG A 71 -8.49 -4.26 8.42
N GLU A 72 -9.60 -4.93 8.68
CA GLU A 72 -9.72 -6.37 8.48
C GLU A 72 -9.93 -6.75 7.01
N HIS A 73 -10.53 -5.86 6.21
CA HIS A 73 -11.01 -6.18 4.85
C HIS A 73 -10.27 -5.44 3.73
N ILE A 74 -9.55 -4.36 4.04
CA ILE A 74 -8.75 -3.61 3.07
C ILE A 74 -7.30 -4.06 3.19
N THR A 75 -6.80 -4.65 2.11
CA THR A 75 -5.44 -5.19 2.01
C THR A 75 -4.54 -4.33 1.13
N ASN A 76 -5.11 -3.41 0.36
CA ASN A 76 -4.33 -2.50 -0.47
C ASN A 76 -3.49 -1.52 0.41
N PRO A 77 -2.17 -1.42 0.20
CA PRO A 77 -1.27 -0.66 1.06
C PRO A 77 -1.57 0.86 1.07
N ASP A 78 -1.89 1.44 -0.09
CA ASP A 78 -2.21 2.87 -0.20
C ASP A 78 -3.51 3.20 0.53
N ALA A 79 -4.50 2.30 0.45
CA ALA A 79 -5.74 2.44 1.20
C ALA A 79 -5.53 2.27 2.71
N ILE A 80 -4.65 1.36 3.14
CA ILE A 80 -4.27 1.23 4.56
C ILE A 80 -3.59 2.51 5.08
N GLU A 81 -2.71 3.13 4.28
CA GLU A 81 -2.12 4.43 4.61
C GLU A 81 -3.22 5.49 4.75
N LEU A 82 -4.15 5.56 3.79
CA LEU A 82 -5.27 6.49 3.85
C LEU A 82 -6.12 6.30 5.11
N ILE A 83 -6.49 5.06 5.47
CA ILE A 83 -7.24 4.75 6.70
C ILE A 83 -6.47 5.26 7.94
N THR A 84 -5.15 5.08 7.96
CA THR A 84 -4.29 5.54 9.04
C THR A 84 -4.31 7.07 9.15
N LEU A 85 -4.22 7.78 8.02
CA LEU A 85 -4.31 9.24 7.99
C LEU A 85 -5.69 9.73 8.43
N LEU A 86 -6.78 9.09 7.98
CA LEU A 86 -8.15 9.49 8.32
C LEU A 86 -8.42 9.42 9.82
N ARG A 87 -7.84 8.46 10.55
CA ARG A 87 -8.06 8.27 12.00
C ARG A 87 -7.77 9.51 12.85
N VAL A 88 -6.81 10.33 12.45
CA VAL A 88 -6.35 11.49 13.24
C VAL A 88 -6.94 12.82 12.75
N ARG A 89 -7.81 12.79 11.74
CA ARG A 89 -8.37 13.97 11.09
C ARG A 89 -9.75 14.30 11.65
N SER A 90 -10.11 15.59 11.59
CA SER A 90 -11.49 16.03 11.86
C SER A 90 -12.46 15.49 10.80
N SER A 91 -13.77 15.43 11.08
CA SER A 91 -14.77 14.94 10.12
C SER A 91 -14.77 15.75 8.80
N SER A 92 -14.55 17.07 8.87
CA SER A 92 -14.41 17.93 7.68
C SER A 92 -13.20 17.53 6.82
N GLU A 93 -12.03 17.35 7.45
CA GLU A 93 -10.81 16.92 6.76
C GLU A 93 -10.94 15.51 6.19
N LYS A 94 -11.56 14.58 6.94
CA LYS A 94 -11.82 13.21 6.47
C LYS A 94 -12.70 13.21 5.23
N SER A 95 -13.82 13.93 5.28
CA SER A 95 -14.76 14.08 4.16
C SER A 95 -14.06 14.65 2.93
N LYS A 96 -13.29 15.71 3.10
CA LYS A 96 -12.52 16.33 2.02
C LYS A 96 -11.49 15.36 1.42
N MET A 97 -10.65 14.77 2.26
CA MET A 97 -9.57 13.88 1.83
C MET A 97 -10.11 12.66 1.08
N LEU A 98 -11.16 12.01 1.60
CA LEU A 98 -11.76 10.85 0.94
C LEU A 98 -12.48 11.23 -0.36
N SER A 99 -13.11 12.42 -0.42
CA SER A 99 -13.69 12.94 -1.66
C SER A 99 -12.64 13.22 -2.74
N GLU A 100 -11.47 13.75 -2.36
CA GLU A 100 -10.36 14.00 -3.29
C GLU A 100 -9.79 12.69 -3.85
N GLN A 101 -9.59 11.67 -3.01
CA GLN A 101 -9.10 10.35 -3.43
C GLN A 101 -10.08 9.65 -4.36
N THR A 102 -11.37 9.62 -4.00
CA THR A 102 -12.41 8.99 -4.83
C THR A 102 -12.59 9.70 -6.17
N GLN A 103 -12.45 11.03 -6.22
CA GLN A 103 -12.46 11.77 -7.46
C GLN A 103 -11.25 11.46 -8.35
N ALA A 104 -10.05 11.38 -7.77
CA ALA A 104 -8.82 11.07 -8.49
C ALA A 104 -8.89 9.68 -9.15
N GLU A 105 -9.43 8.70 -8.43
CA GLU A 105 -9.59 7.31 -8.87
C GLU A 105 -10.89 7.06 -9.65
N LYS A 106 -11.70 8.09 -9.89
CA LYS A 106 -12.99 8.03 -10.61
C LYS A 106 -14.00 7.07 -9.98
N VAL A 107 -13.96 6.92 -8.67
CA VAL A 107 -14.99 6.22 -7.89
C VAL A 107 -16.26 7.10 -7.88
N PRO A 108 -17.41 6.59 -8.36
CA PRO A 108 -18.55 7.43 -8.76
C PRO A 108 -19.25 8.13 -7.58
N SER A 109 -19.22 7.54 -6.38
CA SER A 109 -19.82 8.13 -5.19
C SER A 109 -19.22 7.57 -3.91
N CYS A 110 -19.21 8.37 -2.85
CA CYS A 110 -18.76 7.94 -1.54
C CYS A 110 -19.79 8.29 -0.45
N ALA A 111 -20.47 7.29 0.12
CA ALA A 111 -21.44 7.51 1.19
C ALA A 111 -20.76 7.97 2.48
N LEU A 112 -19.63 7.34 2.83
CA LEU A 112 -18.85 7.69 4.02
C LEU A 112 -18.33 9.14 4.01
N ALA A 113 -17.85 9.64 2.87
CA ALA A 113 -17.39 11.03 2.78
C ALA A 113 -18.55 12.02 3.02
N LYS A 114 -19.77 11.69 2.56
CA LYS A 114 -20.96 12.51 2.77
C LYS A 114 -21.45 12.48 4.22
N SER A 115 -21.36 11.34 4.91
CA SER A 115 -21.74 11.25 6.32
C SER A 115 -20.84 12.15 7.17
N TRP A 116 -19.52 12.09 6.97
CA TRP A 116 -18.58 12.97 7.66
C TRP A 116 -18.74 14.45 7.31
N ALA A 117 -19.19 14.77 6.09
CA ALA A 117 -19.51 16.15 5.72
C ALA A 117 -20.68 16.70 6.54
N THR A 118 -21.65 15.85 6.85
CA THR A 118 -22.85 16.20 7.62
C THR A 118 -22.53 16.39 9.09
N GLU A 119 -21.65 15.56 9.66
CA GLU A 119 -21.16 15.68 11.03
C GLU A 119 -20.28 16.92 11.28
N ALA A 120 -19.74 17.51 10.22
CA ALA A 120 -18.87 18.68 10.30
C ALA A 120 -19.60 20.03 10.34
N GLY A 121 -20.91 20.05 10.10
CA GLY A 121 -21.76 21.24 10.10
C GLY A 121 -22.50 21.44 11.42
#